data_AF-A0A7Y4Z823-F1
#
_entry.id   AF-A0A7Y4Z823-F1
#
_cell.length_a   1.000
_cell.length_b   1.000
_cell.length_c   1.000
_cell.angle_alpha   90.00
_cell.angle_beta   90.00
_cell.angle_gamma   90.00
#
_symmetry.space_group_name_H-M   'P 1'
#
loop_
_entity.id
_entity.type
_entity.pdbx_description
1 polymer ?
#
loop_
_entity_poly.entity_id
_entity_poly.type
_entity_poly.pdbx_seq_one_letter_code
_entity_poly.pdbx_strand_id
1 'polypeptide(L)'
;MEKFIKFAFALIVLSSTVFYVFGQTLKERIELAKEVKVYFKYDNIGHNPNTIPQVGSNLPSTNCESFSETTPLPIEYTNAVNGLLELLNKDFNTTAFVAGDFSKVPVRTSVSLKKEPDWVALGKPLKNFVSTWGEYVVDMTPTGKQNSKAIQSYLTIYYLKDGKIEMYDQIMLSYKHTEPINTQKCDDYACFVQNFPAKSLAEPFKTSLIENTNELIDKDMKAYEKAMIKKK
;
A
#
# COMPACT_ATOMS: atom_id res chain seq x y z
N MET A 1 -8.08 40.69 26.18
CA MET A 1 -9.16 40.28 25.25
C MET A 1 -8.64 39.72 23.93
N GLU A 2 -7.61 40.31 23.31
CA GLU A 2 -7.07 39.84 22.01
C GLU A 2 -6.54 38.40 21.99
N LYS A 3 -5.97 37.89 23.10
CA LYS A 3 -5.47 36.50 23.18
C LYS A 3 -6.59 35.44 23.15
N PHE A 4 -7.79 35.76 23.65
CA PHE A 4 -8.92 34.83 23.65
C PHE A 4 -9.60 34.74 22.27
N ILE A 5 -9.61 35.84 21.50
CA ILE A 5 -10.16 35.87 20.13
C ILE A 5 -9.29 35.03 19.17
N LYS A 6 -7.95 35.07 19.34
CA LYS A 6 -7.04 34.22 18.53
C LYS A 6 -7.21 32.72 18.83
N PHE A 7 -7.49 32.35 20.07
CA PHE A 7 -7.76 30.95 20.44
C PHE A 7 -9.11 30.45 19.92
N ALA A 8 -10.15 31.29 19.95
CA ALA A 8 -11.46 30.97 19.41
C ALA A 8 -11.43 30.78 17.88
N PHE A 9 -10.67 31.60 17.15
CA PHE A 9 -10.48 31.41 15.70
C PHE A 9 -9.70 30.15 15.36
N ALA A 10 -8.67 29.79 16.14
CA ALA A 10 -7.95 28.53 15.95
C ALA A 10 -8.85 27.31 16.18
N LEU A 11 -9.72 27.36 17.19
CA LEU A 11 -10.71 26.32 17.46
C LEU A 11 -11.83 26.26 16.41
N ILE A 12 -12.26 27.40 15.85
CA ILE A 12 -13.27 27.44 14.78
C ILE A 12 -12.70 26.96 13.44
N VAL A 13 -11.43 27.25 13.13
CA VAL A 13 -10.75 26.70 11.96
C VAL A 13 -10.50 25.19 12.12
N LEU A 14 -10.14 24.74 13.33
CA LEU A 14 -10.02 23.30 13.62
C LEU A 14 -11.39 22.60 13.60
N SER A 15 -12.45 23.20 14.13
CA SER A 15 -13.78 22.60 14.14
C SER A 15 -14.44 22.62 12.75
N SER A 16 -14.24 23.67 11.95
CA SER A 16 -14.79 23.73 10.57
C SER A 16 -14.11 22.75 9.62
N THR A 17 -12.85 22.37 9.85
CA THR A 17 -12.22 21.25 9.12
C THR A 17 -12.73 19.86 9.57
N VAL A 18 -13.24 19.74 10.81
CA VAL A 18 -13.68 18.47 11.39
C VAL A 18 -15.12 18.09 10.97
N PHE A 19 -15.99 19.07 10.69
CA PHE A 19 -17.39 18.79 10.31
C PHE A 19 -17.61 18.47 8.80
N TYR A 20 -16.59 18.56 7.94
CA TYR A 20 -16.73 18.39 6.49
C TYR A 20 -16.32 17.01 5.94
N VAL A 21 -16.17 15.99 6.79
CA VAL A 21 -15.60 14.69 6.38
C VAL A 21 -16.66 13.67 5.89
N PHE A 22 -17.96 13.96 6.03
CA PHE A 22 -19.02 13.11 5.50
C PHE A 22 -19.36 13.49 4.04
N GLY A 23 -19.06 12.59 3.10
CA GLY A 23 -19.48 12.70 1.70
C GLY A 23 -18.48 13.33 0.72
N GLN A 24 -17.25 13.64 1.16
CA GLN A 24 -16.18 14.10 0.25
C GLN A 24 -15.52 12.92 -0.49
N THR A 25 -15.40 13.09 -1.80
CA THR A 25 -14.60 12.25 -2.71
C THR A 25 -13.10 12.36 -2.41
N LEU A 26 -12.28 11.44 -2.91
CA LEU A 26 -10.84 11.52 -2.70
C LEU A 26 -10.25 12.76 -3.39
N LYS A 27 -10.72 13.11 -4.59
CA LYS A 27 -10.38 14.37 -5.27
C LYS A 27 -10.59 15.62 -4.42
N GLU A 28 -11.74 15.76 -3.76
CA GLU A 28 -11.99 16.90 -2.86
C GLU A 28 -11.01 16.94 -1.68
N ARG A 29 -10.65 15.77 -1.13
CA ARG A 29 -9.67 15.67 -0.04
C ARG A 29 -8.26 16.06 -0.51
N ILE A 30 -7.89 15.69 -1.73
CA ILE A 30 -6.62 16.08 -2.36
C ILE A 30 -6.55 17.61 -2.51
N GLU A 31 -7.61 18.22 -3.05
CA GLU A 31 -7.69 19.67 -3.25
C GLU A 31 -7.62 20.44 -1.92
N LEU A 32 -8.27 19.93 -0.87
CA LEU A 32 -8.21 20.52 0.48
C LEU A 32 -6.85 20.36 1.15
N ALA A 33 -6.19 19.22 0.95
CA ALA A 33 -4.89 18.94 1.54
C ALA A 33 -3.79 19.84 0.96
N LYS A 34 -3.94 20.31 -0.29
CA LYS A 34 -2.97 21.09 -1.10
C LYS A 34 -1.66 20.36 -1.42
N GLU A 35 -1.16 19.57 -0.48
CA GLU A 35 -0.04 18.64 -0.60
C GLU A 35 -0.44 17.31 0.03
N VAL A 36 -0.23 16.22 -0.71
CA VAL A 36 -0.52 14.85 -0.31
C VAL A 36 0.76 14.04 -0.40
N LYS A 37 1.27 13.63 0.76
CA LYS A 37 2.49 12.81 0.83
C LYS A 37 2.18 11.35 0.52
N VAL A 38 2.95 10.78 -0.40
CA VAL A 38 2.96 9.36 -0.72
C VAL A 38 4.24 8.74 -0.19
N TYR A 39 4.10 7.85 0.78
CA TYR A 39 5.21 7.16 1.43
C TYR A 39 5.44 5.81 0.78
N PHE A 40 6.67 5.53 0.39
CA PHE A 40 7.03 4.28 -0.27
C PHE A 40 7.84 3.41 0.70
N LYS A 41 7.46 2.14 0.82
CA LYS A 41 8.21 1.10 1.51
C LYS A 41 8.46 -0.05 0.55
N TYR A 42 9.74 -0.40 0.42
CA TYR A 42 10.21 -1.51 -0.38
C TYR A 42 10.84 -2.53 0.55
N ASP A 43 10.26 -3.73 0.62
CA ASP A 43 10.84 -4.83 1.36
C ASP A 43 11.52 -5.80 0.40
N ASN A 44 12.60 -6.44 0.86
CA ASN A 44 13.21 -7.54 0.14
C ASN A 44 12.20 -8.68 -0.03
N ILE A 45 12.47 -9.54 -1.01
CA ILE A 45 11.70 -10.76 -1.24
C ILE A 45 11.93 -11.69 -0.03
N GLY A 46 10.88 -11.84 0.76
CA GLY A 46 10.87 -12.69 1.94
C GLY A 46 10.72 -14.16 1.58
N HIS A 47 11.16 -15.03 2.50
CA HIS A 47 11.09 -16.47 2.31
C HIS A 47 10.28 -17.13 3.45
N ASN A 48 8.97 -17.14 3.30
CA ASN A 48 8.02 -17.75 4.25
C ASN A 48 7.18 -18.84 3.58
N PRO A 49 7.77 -19.99 3.18
CA PRO A 49 7.05 -21.14 2.66
C PRO A 49 6.17 -21.78 3.74
N ASN A 50 6.37 -21.38 5.01
CA ASN A 50 5.63 -21.81 6.18
C ASN A 50 4.28 -21.09 6.23
N THR A 51 3.40 -21.41 5.28
CA THR A 51 2.00 -21.00 5.27
C THR A 51 1.27 -21.75 6.39
N ILE A 52 1.54 -21.36 7.63
CA ILE A 52 0.56 -21.55 8.69
C ILE A 52 -0.67 -20.80 8.18
N PRO A 53 -1.79 -21.48 7.92
CA PRO A 53 -3.01 -20.82 7.48
C PRO A 53 -3.32 -19.68 8.45
N GLN A 54 -3.71 -18.52 7.93
CA GLN A 54 -4.19 -17.42 8.78
C GLN A 54 -5.21 -17.97 9.78
N VAL A 55 -5.20 -17.49 11.02
CA VAL A 55 -6.13 -17.95 12.06
C VAL A 55 -7.56 -17.82 11.54
N GLY A 56 -8.27 -18.95 11.39
CA GLY A 56 -9.61 -19.02 10.79
C GLY A 56 -9.68 -19.48 9.33
N SER A 57 -8.55 -19.75 8.68
CA SER A 57 -8.48 -20.33 7.33
C SER A 57 -8.52 -21.86 7.37
N ASN A 58 -9.22 -22.46 6.41
CA ASN A 58 -9.28 -23.91 6.19
C ASN A 58 -8.13 -24.43 5.31
N LEU A 59 -7.15 -23.59 4.96
CA LEU A 59 -6.05 -24.00 4.10
C LEU A 59 -5.12 -24.98 4.85
N PRO A 60 -4.70 -26.08 4.22
CA PRO A 60 -3.75 -27.00 4.83
C PRO A 60 -2.37 -26.34 4.99
N SER A 61 -1.71 -26.57 6.13
CA SER A 61 -0.32 -26.12 6.32
C SER A 61 0.64 -26.91 5.42
N THR A 62 1.66 -26.23 4.89
CA THR A 62 2.71 -26.84 4.06
C THR A 62 3.77 -27.59 4.86
N ASN A 63 3.90 -27.32 6.16
CA ASN A 63 4.97 -27.79 7.05
C ASN A 63 6.40 -27.50 6.53
N CYS A 64 6.58 -26.49 5.67
CA CYS A 64 7.90 -26.10 5.17
C CYS A 64 8.59 -25.09 6.08
N GLU A 65 9.83 -25.33 6.44
CA GLU A 65 10.59 -24.41 7.31
C GLU A 65 10.79 -23.04 6.65
N SER A 66 10.60 -21.98 7.43
CA SER A 66 10.94 -20.61 7.01
C SER A 66 12.45 -20.43 6.95
N PHE A 67 12.94 -19.64 5.99
CA PHE A 67 14.35 -19.28 5.93
C PHE A 67 14.53 -17.83 6.40
N SER A 68 15.69 -17.53 6.97
CA SER A 68 16.04 -16.19 7.45
C SER A 68 16.52 -15.25 6.34
N GLU A 69 16.90 -15.85 5.22
CA GLU A 69 17.48 -15.23 4.05
C GLU A 69 16.43 -14.45 3.26
N THR A 70 16.85 -13.32 2.69
CA THR A 70 16.00 -12.50 1.82
C THR A 70 16.72 -12.25 0.51
N THR A 71 15.97 -12.20 -0.59
CA THR A 71 16.50 -11.81 -1.90
C THR A 71 16.19 -10.34 -2.14
N PRO A 72 17.16 -9.48 -2.52
CA PRO A 72 16.87 -8.08 -2.82
C PRO A 72 15.76 -7.92 -3.85
N LEU A 73 14.85 -6.96 -3.61
CA LEU A 73 13.86 -6.58 -4.62
C LEU A 73 14.58 -5.91 -5.80
N PRO A 74 14.42 -6.39 -7.04
CA PRO A 74 15.07 -5.76 -8.20
C PRO A 74 14.64 -4.29 -8.39
N ILE A 75 15.57 -3.47 -8.89
CA ILE A 75 15.38 -2.02 -9.05
C ILE A 75 14.25 -1.68 -10.04
N GLU A 76 13.94 -2.58 -10.97
CA GLU A 76 12.85 -2.42 -11.94
C GLU A 76 11.49 -2.21 -11.25
N TYR A 77 11.27 -2.86 -10.09
CA TYR A 77 10.04 -2.70 -9.31
C TYR A 77 9.97 -1.35 -8.60
N THR A 78 11.07 -0.92 -7.99
CA THR A 78 11.13 0.39 -7.33
C THR A 78 10.97 1.51 -8.35
N ASN A 79 11.56 1.36 -9.54
CA ASN A 79 11.43 2.33 -10.64
C ASN A 79 9.99 2.40 -11.16
N ALA A 80 9.32 1.26 -11.35
CA ALA A 80 7.91 1.24 -11.76
C ALA A 80 7.01 1.95 -10.73
N VAL A 81 7.22 1.68 -9.44
CA VAL A 81 6.45 2.30 -8.35
C VAL A 81 6.75 3.79 -8.21
N ASN A 82 7.99 4.22 -8.43
CA ASN A 82 8.36 5.65 -8.39
C ASN A 82 7.62 6.48 -9.46
N GLY A 83 7.21 5.86 -10.57
CA GLY A 83 6.36 6.49 -11.59
C GLY A 83 4.93 6.81 -11.12
N LEU A 84 4.50 6.27 -9.97
CA LEU A 84 3.13 6.45 -9.45
C LEU A 84 2.78 7.92 -9.19
N LEU A 85 3.73 8.73 -8.70
CA LEU A 85 3.48 10.15 -8.43
C LEU A 85 3.13 10.93 -9.69
N GLU A 86 3.79 10.63 -10.80
CA GLU A 86 3.51 11.27 -12.09
C GLU A 86 2.12 10.93 -12.58
N LEU A 87 1.74 9.64 -12.52
CA LEU A 87 0.40 9.17 -12.89
C LEU A 87 -0.69 9.83 -12.03
N LEU A 88 -0.54 9.79 -10.71
CA LEU A 88 -1.49 10.40 -9.78
C LEU A 88 -1.66 11.90 -10.04
N ASN A 89 -0.55 12.64 -10.20
CA ASN A 89 -0.64 14.08 -10.46
C ASN A 89 -1.27 14.39 -11.82
N LYS A 90 -0.85 13.68 -12.87
CA LYS A 90 -1.37 13.88 -14.23
C LYS A 90 -2.87 13.61 -14.30
N ASP A 91 -3.31 12.45 -13.82
CA ASP A 91 -4.65 11.94 -14.12
C ASP A 91 -5.69 12.42 -13.10
N PHE A 92 -5.30 12.79 -11.87
CA PHE A 92 -6.13 13.65 -11.01
C PHE A 92 -6.08 15.12 -11.42
N ASN A 93 -5.31 15.50 -12.44
CA ASN A 93 -5.09 16.88 -12.88
C ASN A 93 -4.72 17.81 -11.70
N THR A 94 -3.60 17.50 -11.04
CA THR A 94 -3.11 18.19 -9.84
C THR A 94 -1.57 18.18 -9.77
N THR A 95 -1.01 18.90 -8.81
CA THR A 95 0.41 18.86 -8.45
C THR A 95 0.61 18.58 -6.95
N ALA A 96 -0.44 18.08 -6.30
CA ALA A 96 -0.47 17.89 -4.85
C ALA A 96 0.33 16.67 -4.38
N PHE A 97 0.52 15.64 -5.22
CA PHE A 97 1.19 14.41 -4.77
C PHE A 97 2.71 14.58 -4.80
N VAL A 98 3.33 14.36 -3.65
CA VAL A 98 4.79 14.43 -3.48
C VAL A 98 5.30 13.24 -2.69
N ALA A 99 6.56 12.86 -2.92
CA ALA A 99 7.21 11.79 -2.17
C ALA A 99 7.34 12.16 -0.69
N GLY A 100 6.88 11.27 0.18
CA GLY A 100 7.11 11.33 1.62
C GLY A 100 8.39 10.61 2.01
N ASP A 101 9.08 11.12 3.04
CA ASP A 101 10.24 10.45 3.63
C ASP A 101 9.77 9.41 4.65
N PHE A 102 9.76 8.13 4.27
CA PHE A 102 9.30 7.05 5.14
C PHE A 102 10.17 6.89 6.41
N SER A 103 11.46 7.26 6.35
CA SER A 103 12.36 7.19 7.52
C SER A 103 11.96 8.16 8.64
N LYS A 104 11.17 9.20 8.30
CA LYS A 104 10.64 10.18 9.24
C LYS A 104 9.25 9.84 9.76
N VAL A 105 8.67 8.72 9.34
CA VAL A 105 7.38 8.27 9.86
C VAL A 105 7.60 7.74 11.27
N PRO A 106 6.94 8.31 12.30
CA PRO A 106 7.07 7.82 13.66
C PRO A 106 6.62 6.35 13.73
N VAL A 107 7.19 5.58 14.65
CA VAL A 107 6.79 4.19 14.88
C VAL A 107 6.03 4.06 16.19
N ARG A 108 5.06 3.16 16.23
CA ARG A 108 4.31 2.86 17.45
C ARG A 108 5.25 2.33 18.52
N THR A 109 5.07 2.83 19.74
CA THR A 109 5.89 2.50 20.91
C THR A 109 5.30 1.41 21.79
N SER A 110 4.05 0.97 21.53
CA SER A 110 3.41 -0.10 22.28
C SER A 110 4.08 -1.46 22.02
N VAL A 111 4.15 -2.29 23.05
CA VAL A 111 4.89 -3.58 23.04
C VAL A 111 4.40 -4.53 21.94
N SER A 112 3.09 -4.51 21.65
CA SER A 112 2.46 -5.40 20.66
C SER A 112 2.55 -4.91 19.21
N LEU A 113 2.85 -3.64 18.95
CA LEU A 113 2.86 -3.03 17.60
C LEU A 113 4.19 -2.33 17.28
N LYS A 114 5.25 -2.74 18.00
CA LYS A 114 6.57 -2.12 17.88
C LYS A 114 7.06 -2.23 16.44
N LYS A 115 7.48 -1.10 15.86
CA LYS A 115 7.93 -0.92 14.46
C LYS A 115 6.84 -0.74 13.40
N GLU A 116 5.56 -0.74 13.77
CA GLU A 116 4.51 -0.30 12.83
C GLU A 116 4.50 1.22 12.69
N PRO A 117 4.22 1.75 11.49
CA PRO A 117 4.02 3.19 11.29
C PRO A 117 2.91 3.76 12.19
N ASP A 118 3.25 4.82 12.91
CA ASP A 118 2.30 5.67 13.61
C ASP A 118 1.84 6.81 12.70
N TRP A 119 0.88 6.47 11.84
CA TRP A 119 0.25 7.42 10.93
C TRP A 119 -0.51 8.53 11.67
N VAL A 120 -0.92 8.33 12.92
CA VAL A 120 -1.63 9.35 13.71
C VAL A 120 -0.65 10.43 14.13
N ALA A 121 0.50 10.05 14.68
CA ALA A 121 1.55 10.98 15.14
C ALA A 121 2.08 11.89 14.02
N LEU A 122 2.04 11.45 12.77
CA LEU A 122 2.42 12.25 11.61
C LEU A 122 1.49 13.46 11.36
N GLY A 123 0.26 13.46 11.89
CA GLY A 123 -0.63 14.64 11.92
C GLY A 123 -1.15 15.15 10.58
N LYS A 124 -0.93 14.43 9.47
CA LYS A 124 -1.41 14.83 8.13
C LYS A 124 -2.87 14.41 7.88
N PRO A 125 -3.67 15.22 7.16
CA PRO A 125 -5.09 14.95 6.93
C PRO A 125 -5.34 13.79 5.97
N LEU A 126 -4.51 13.63 4.94
CA LEU A 126 -4.55 12.54 3.96
C LEU A 126 -3.13 11.97 3.81
N LYS A 127 -3.02 10.64 3.78
CA LYS A 127 -1.75 9.91 3.65
C LYS A 127 -1.93 8.77 2.67
N ASN A 128 -0.96 8.61 1.79
CA ASN A 128 -0.88 7.45 0.91
C ASN A 128 0.34 6.64 1.27
N PHE A 129 0.16 5.34 1.44
CA PHE A 129 1.22 4.41 1.75
C PHE A 129 1.29 3.35 0.67
N VAL A 130 2.42 3.28 -0.02
CA VAL A 130 2.69 2.27 -1.03
C VAL A 130 3.69 1.29 -0.46
N SER A 131 3.27 0.04 -0.33
CA SER A 131 4.11 -1.06 0.13
C SER A 131 4.34 -2.02 -1.03
N THR A 132 5.59 -2.29 -1.35
CA THR A 132 5.98 -3.25 -2.40
C THR A 132 6.95 -4.26 -1.82
N TRP A 133 6.64 -5.54 -2.00
CA TRP A 133 7.44 -6.64 -1.51
C TRP A 133 7.28 -7.86 -2.40
N GLY A 134 8.13 -8.85 -2.17
CA GLY A 134 7.99 -10.16 -2.79
C GLY A 134 7.98 -11.26 -1.75
N GLU A 135 7.50 -12.41 -2.17
CA GLU A 135 7.55 -13.63 -1.37
C GLU A 135 7.72 -14.86 -2.25
N TYR A 136 8.37 -15.87 -1.69
CA TYR A 136 8.28 -17.22 -2.21
C TYR A 136 7.06 -17.90 -1.61
N VAL A 137 6.20 -18.40 -2.48
CA VAL A 137 4.91 -18.98 -2.14
C VAL A 137 5.01 -20.50 -2.26
N VAL A 138 4.45 -21.19 -1.27
CA VAL A 138 4.28 -22.64 -1.30
C VAL A 138 2.83 -22.97 -0.98
N ASP A 139 2.19 -23.63 -1.94
CA ASP A 139 0.81 -24.11 -1.82
C ASP A 139 0.80 -25.63 -1.77
N MET A 140 -0.10 -26.20 -0.97
CA MET A 140 -0.31 -27.65 -0.94
C MET A 140 -1.24 -28.08 -2.07
N THR A 141 -0.90 -29.18 -2.74
CA THR A 141 -1.73 -29.80 -3.77
C THR A 141 -1.96 -31.29 -3.48
N PRO A 142 -2.95 -31.94 -4.12
CA PRO A 142 -3.17 -33.38 -3.96
C PRO A 142 -1.95 -34.24 -4.34
N THR A 143 -1.07 -33.73 -5.20
CA THR A 143 0.10 -34.45 -5.73
C THR A 143 1.43 -33.97 -5.15
N GLY A 144 1.42 -33.03 -4.19
CA GLY A 144 2.64 -32.51 -3.57
C GLY A 144 2.52 -31.03 -3.15
N LYS A 145 3.50 -30.23 -3.56
CA LYS A 145 3.62 -28.80 -3.26
C LYS A 145 3.80 -28.01 -4.55
N GLN A 146 3.23 -26.82 -4.61
CA GLN A 146 3.39 -25.85 -5.68
C GLN A 146 4.25 -24.71 -5.19
N ASN A 147 5.45 -24.59 -5.75
CA ASN A 147 6.40 -23.55 -5.42
C ASN A 147 6.32 -22.45 -6.48
N SER A 148 6.25 -21.20 -6.06
CA SER A 148 6.30 -20.05 -6.96
C SER A 148 6.93 -18.84 -6.27
N LYS A 149 7.09 -17.76 -7.03
CA LYS A 149 7.43 -16.43 -6.51
C LYS A 149 6.32 -15.47 -6.84
N ALA A 150 5.91 -14.65 -5.87
CA ALA A 150 5.03 -13.52 -6.08
C ALA A 150 5.76 -12.19 -5.78
N ILE A 151 5.45 -11.17 -6.57
CA ILE A 151 5.80 -9.76 -6.29
C ILE A 151 4.50 -8.97 -6.28
N GLN A 152 4.35 -8.11 -5.27
CA GLN A 152 3.12 -7.39 -5.06
C GLN A 152 3.33 -5.97 -4.55
N SER A 153 2.36 -5.12 -4.87
CA SER A 153 2.33 -3.73 -4.43
C SER A 153 0.91 -3.30 -4.09
N TYR A 154 0.78 -2.59 -2.98
CA TYR A 154 -0.49 -2.06 -2.50
C TYR A 154 -0.38 -0.57 -2.22
N LEU A 155 -1.41 0.18 -2.60
CA LEU A 155 -1.65 1.54 -2.17
C LEU A 155 -2.72 1.52 -1.08
N THR A 156 -2.36 1.98 0.11
CA THR A 156 -3.33 2.21 1.19
C THR A 156 -3.51 3.70 1.40
N ILE A 157 -4.76 4.14 1.38
CA ILE A 157 -5.14 5.54 1.54
C ILE A 157 -5.73 5.70 2.94
N TYR A 158 -5.11 6.55 3.74
CA TYR A 158 -5.59 6.87 5.08
C TYR A 158 -5.99 8.34 5.18
N TYR A 159 -6.97 8.61 6.03
CA TYR A 159 -7.32 9.97 6.44
C TYR A 159 -7.40 10.09 7.96
N LEU A 160 -7.18 11.30 8.46
CA LEU A 160 -7.32 11.61 9.88
C LEU A 160 -8.74 12.09 10.15
N LYS A 161 -9.43 11.45 11.08
CA LYS A 161 -10.77 11.83 11.54
C LYS A 161 -10.83 11.78 13.06
N ASP A 162 -11.19 12.90 13.69
CA ASP A 162 -11.35 12.99 15.15
C ASP A 162 -10.13 12.47 15.94
N GLY A 163 -8.92 12.75 15.43
CA GLY A 163 -7.66 12.29 16.02
C GLY A 163 -7.33 10.82 15.79
N LYS A 164 -8.13 10.08 15.00
CA LYS A 164 -7.92 8.68 14.64
C LYS A 164 -7.57 8.53 13.17
N ILE A 165 -6.75 7.53 12.86
CA ILE A 165 -6.49 7.11 11.48
C ILE A 165 -7.63 6.22 11.02
N GLU A 166 -8.22 6.56 9.88
CA GLU A 166 -9.23 5.75 9.21
C GLU A 166 -8.70 5.34 7.84
N MET A 167 -8.94 4.09 7.45
CA MET A 167 -8.62 3.62 6.11
C MET A 167 -9.73 4.04 5.16
N TYR A 168 -9.38 4.80 4.13
CA TYR A 168 -10.30 5.17 3.06
C TYR A 168 -10.46 4.01 2.07
N ASP A 169 -9.34 3.49 1.57
CA ASP A 169 -9.29 2.37 0.63
C ASP A 169 -7.93 1.67 0.71
N GLN A 170 -7.90 0.41 0.26
CA GLN A 170 -6.69 -0.36 0.04
C GLN A 170 -6.77 -1.01 -1.34
N ILE A 171 -5.88 -0.60 -2.23
CA ILE A 171 -5.86 -1.01 -3.63
C ILE A 171 -4.63 -1.88 -3.85
N MET A 172 -4.85 -3.08 -4.40
CA MET A 172 -3.78 -3.88 -4.96
C MET A 172 -3.34 -3.24 -6.28
N LEU A 173 -2.20 -2.57 -6.27
CA LEU A 173 -1.63 -1.97 -7.49
C LEU A 173 -1.14 -3.05 -8.44
N SER A 174 -0.49 -4.10 -7.92
CA SER A 174 -0.03 -5.20 -8.75
C SER A 174 0.18 -6.45 -7.90
N TYR A 175 -0.14 -7.61 -8.46
CA TYR A 175 0.20 -8.92 -7.93
C TYR A 175 0.54 -9.81 -9.12
N LYS A 176 1.80 -10.24 -9.19
CA LYS A 176 2.27 -11.13 -10.26
C LYS A 176 3.06 -12.25 -9.63
N HIS A 177 2.83 -13.46 -10.13
CA HIS A 177 3.56 -14.63 -9.71
C HIS A 177 4.12 -15.37 -10.92
N THR A 178 5.20 -16.11 -10.69
CA THR A 178 5.72 -17.06 -11.68
C THR A 178 4.76 -18.22 -11.85
N GLU A 179 4.88 -18.94 -12.96
CA GLU A 179 4.29 -20.27 -13.07
C GLU A 179 4.79 -21.17 -11.93
N PRO A 180 3.90 -21.93 -11.28
CA PRO A 180 4.28 -22.79 -10.17
C PRO A 180 4.99 -24.06 -10.67
N ILE A 181 5.99 -24.52 -9.91
CA ILE A 181 6.63 -25.82 -10.13
C ILE A 181 6.15 -26.79 -9.05
N ASN A 182 5.66 -27.95 -9.48
CA ASN A 182 5.22 -29.01 -8.58
C ASN A 182 6.41 -29.80 -8.05
N THR A 183 6.50 -29.97 -6.74
CA THR A 183 7.52 -30.78 -6.08
C THR A 183 6.93 -31.68 -4.99
N GLN A 184 7.67 -32.73 -4.63
CA GLN A 184 7.24 -33.70 -3.61
C GLN A 184 7.67 -33.30 -2.19
N LYS A 185 8.65 -32.40 -2.05
CA LYS A 185 9.28 -32.01 -0.78
C LYS A 185 9.31 -30.49 -0.63
N CYS A 186 9.59 -30.01 0.57
CA CYS A 186 9.92 -28.60 0.76
C CYS A 186 11.27 -28.32 0.09
N ASP A 187 11.27 -27.38 -0.85
CA ASP A 187 12.49 -26.93 -1.51
C ASP A 187 13.24 -25.93 -0.62
N ASP A 188 14.55 -25.86 -0.84
CA ASP A 188 15.43 -24.94 -0.13
C ASP A 188 15.54 -23.58 -0.85
N TYR A 189 16.17 -22.62 -0.17
CA TYR A 189 16.40 -21.27 -0.68
C TYR A 189 17.09 -21.26 -2.06
N ALA A 190 18.07 -22.14 -2.28
CA ALA A 190 18.82 -22.19 -3.54
C ALA A 190 17.93 -22.57 -4.72
N CYS A 191 17.05 -23.57 -4.52
CA CYS A 191 16.05 -23.95 -5.51
C CYS A 191 15.14 -22.77 -5.88
N PHE A 192 14.67 -22.01 -4.89
CA PHE A 192 13.80 -20.85 -5.12
C PHE A 192 14.47 -19.71 -5.88
N VAL A 193 15.74 -19.42 -5.58
CA VAL A 193 16.52 -18.39 -6.28
C VAL A 193 16.78 -18.78 -7.73
N GLN A 194 17.11 -20.04 -7.97
CA GLN A 194 17.44 -20.54 -9.30
C GLN A 194 16.23 -20.65 -10.22
N ASN A 195 15.10 -21.17 -9.72
CA ASN A 195 13.98 -21.57 -10.57
C ASN A 195 12.91 -20.48 -10.74
N PHE A 196 12.87 -19.47 -9.86
CA PHE A 196 11.87 -18.40 -9.93
C PHE A 196 12.55 -17.03 -9.97
N PRO A 197 13.19 -16.64 -11.09
CA PRO A 197 13.84 -15.34 -11.19
C PRO A 197 12.80 -14.21 -11.09
N ALA A 198 13.05 -13.21 -10.23
CA ALA A 198 12.11 -12.11 -10.07
C ALA A 198 11.94 -11.31 -11.38
N LYS A 199 13.04 -11.08 -12.11
CA LYS A 199 13.08 -10.22 -13.30
C LYS A 199 12.03 -10.55 -14.37
N SER A 200 11.60 -11.81 -14.50
CA SER A 200 10.56 -12.19 -15.48
C SER A 200 9.20 -11.56 -15.20
N LEU A 201 8.93 -11.13 -13.96
CA LEU A 201 7.67 -10.53 -13.55
C LEU A 201 7.66 -9.00 -13.69
N ALA A 202 8.78 -8.34 -14.01
CA ALA A 202 8.91 -6.88 -13.96
C ALA A 202 7.95 -6.14 -14.91
N GLU A 203 7.90 -6.54 -16.19
CA GLU A 203 7.01 -5.91 -17.17
C GLU A 203 5.52 -6.18 -16.86
N PRO A 204 5.08 -7.44 -16.64
CA PRO A 204 3.70 -7.70 -16.21
C PRO A 204 3.31 -6.94 -14.95
N PHE A 205 4.24 -6.79 -14.00
CA PHE A 205 4.02 -6.06 -12.76
C PHE A 205 3.77 -4.57 -13.05
N LYS A 206 4.62 -3.95 -13.86
CA LYS A 206 4.53 -2.55 -14.26
C LYS A 206 3.24 -2.26 -15.01
N THR A 207 2.88 -3.10 -15.97
CA THR A 207 1.62 -2.95 -16.72
C THR A 207 0.42 -2.96 -15.79
N SER A 208 0.31 -3.97 -14.92
CA SER A 208 -0.79 -4.06 -13.95
C SER A 208 -0.80 -2.89 -12.96
N LEU A 209 0.38 -2.41 -12.53
CA LEU A 209 0.49 -1.23 -11.66
C LEU A 209 -0.14 0.00 -12.31
N ILE A 210 0.16 0.25 -13.59
CA ILE A 210 -0.38 1.39 -14.33
C ILE A 210 -1.90 1.22 -14.51
N GLU A 211 -2.35 0.05 -14.97
CA GLU A 211 -3.76 -0.25 -15.21
C GLU A 211 -4.62 -0.05 -13.95
N ASN A 212 -4.21 -0.66 -12.82
CA ASN A 212 -4.96 -0.59 -11.57
C ASN A 212 -4.91 0.82 -10.95
N THR A 213 -3.83 1.58 -11.17
CA THR A 213 -3.76 2.98 -10.77
C THR A 213 -4.76 3.82 -11.56
N ASN A 214 -4.81 3.65 -12.88
CA ASN A 214 -5.75 4.38 -13.74
C ASN A 214 -7.21 4.04 -13.42
N GLU A 215 -7.52 2.77 -13.15
CA GLU A 215 -8.86 2.35 -12.75
C GLU A 215 -9.32 3.03 -11.45
N LEU A 216 -8.43 3.11 -10.45
CA LEU A 216 -8.69 3.85 -9.21
C LEU A 216 -9.02 5.32 -9.49
N ILE A 217 -8.21 5.98 -10.32
CA ILE A 217 -8.37 7.40 -10.64
C ILE A 217 -9.68 7.63 -11.40
N ASP A 218 -9.96 6.83 -12.43
CA ASP A 218 -11.20 6.92 -13.21
C ASP A 218 -12.44 6.74 -12.33
N LYS A 219 -12.39 5.78 -11.40
CA LYS A 219 -13.48 5.54 -10.45
C LYS A 219 -13.71 6.76 -9.56
N ASP A 220 -12.66 7.35 -9.01
CA ASP A 220 -12.80 8.51 -8.11
C ASP A 220 -13.18 9.79 -8.86
N MET A 221 -12.63 10.03 -10.06
CA MET A 221 -12.98 11.18 -10.88
C MET A 221 -14.45 11.13 -11.31
N LYS A 222 -14.98 9.95 -11.69
CA LYS A 222 -16.43 9.78 -11.95
C LYS A 222 -17.27 10.06 -10.70
N ALA A 223 -16.81 9.63 -9.52
CA ALA A 223 -17.50 9.92 -8.26
C ALA A 223 -17.50 11.43 -7.96
N TYR A 224 -16.38 12.10 -8.21
CA TYR A 224 -16.21 13.55 -8.04
C TYR A 224 -17.13 14.34 -8.96
N GLU A 225 -17.14 14.05 -10.26
CA GLU A 225 -18.03 14.70 -11.22
C GLU A 225 -19.50 14.58 -10.83
N LYS A 226 -19.93 13.38 -10.42
CA LYS A 226 -21.28 13.13 -9.92
C LYS A 226 -21.59 13.92 -8.65
N ALA A 227 -20.63 14.05 -7.74
CA ALA A 227 -20.79 14.84 -6.52
C ALA A 227 -20.89 16.34 -6.85
N MET A 228 -20.10 16.85 -7.79
CA MET A 228 -20.12 18.26 -8.20
C MET A 228 -21.41 18.66 -8.92
N ILE A 229 -22.01 17.76 -9.71
CA ILE A 229 -23.33 17.99 -10.33
C ILE A 229 -24.41 18.15 -9.26
N LYS A 230 -24.41 17.33 -8.20
CA LYS A 230 -25.41 17.40 -7.12
C LYS A 230 -25.29 18.65 -6.24
N LYS A 231 -24.14 19.31 -6.24
CA LYS A 231 -23.86 20.51 -5.44
C LYS A 231 -24.18 21.82 -6.18
N LYS A 232 -24.44 21.74 -7.49
CA LYS A 232 -24.93 22.85 -8.32
C LYS A 232 -26.44 22.91 -8.25
#